data_AF-A0A1A8ARF1-F1
#
_entry.id   AF-A0A1A8ARF1-F1
#
_cell.length_a   1.000
_cell.length_b   1.000
_cell.length_c   1.000
_cell.angle_alpha   90.00
_cell.angle_beta   90.00
_cell.angle_gamma   90.00
#
_symmetry.space_group_name_H-M   'P 1'
#
loop_
_entity.id
_entity.type
_entity.pdbx_description
1 polymer ?
#
loop_
_entity_poly.entity_id
_entity_poly.type
_entity_poly.pdbx_seq_one_letter_code
_entity_poly.pdbx_strand_id
1 'polypeptide(L)'
;KVLQRVISTAQKIPGCSLPSLEDIANSRYLSRVGSIITDYSHPSNHLCGPLPSGRQSGSHKTRTNRFRDSFFPRAISIVNKHKTIKTA
;
A
#
# COMPACT_ATOMS: atom_id res chain seq x y z
N LYS A 1 -10.00 6.00 -17.37
CA LYS A 1 -11.33 6.14 -18.03
C LYS A 1 -12.01 4.79 -18.30
N VAL A 2 -11.34 3.79 -18.89
CA VAL A 2 -11.95 2.46 -19.15
C VAL A 2 -12.27 1.69 -17.86
N LEU A 3 -11.30 1.55 -16.94
CA LEU A 3 -11.52 0.83 -15.67
C LEU A 3 -12.65 1.40 -14.82
N GLN A 4 -12.81 2.72 -14.78
CA GLN A 4 -13.91 3.37 -14.05
C GLN A 4 -15.28 2.95 -14.60
N ARG A 5 -15.41 2.80 -15.94
CA ARG A 5 -16.66 2.31 -16.54
C ARG A 5 -16.95 0.87 -16.11
N VAL A 6 -15.94 0.01 -16.08
CA VAL A 6 -16.08 -1.38 -15.62
C VAL A 6 -16.56 -1.40 -14.16
N ILE A 7 -15.94 -0.59 -13.30
CA ILE A 7 -16.34 -0.48 -11.88
C ILE A 7 -17.80 0.01 -11.78
N SER A 8 -18.18 1.05 -12.51
CA SER A 8 -19.56 1.57 -12.49
C SER A 8 -20.58 0.55 -12.99
N THR A 9 -20.27 -0.24 -14.02
CA THR A 9 -21.16 -1.30 -14.49
C THR A 9 -21.26 -2.43 -13.46
N ALA A 10 -20.14 -2.85 -12.87
CA ALA A 10 -20.11 -3.87 -11.84
C ALA A 10 -20.89 -3.47 -10.58
N GLN A 11 -20.85 -2.19 -10.17
CA GLN A 11 -21.65 -1.65 -9.07
C GLN A 11 -23.16 -1.73 -9.34
N LYS A 12 -23.59 -1.55 -10.59
CA LYS A 12 -25.02 -1.55 -10.97
C LYS A 12 -25.68 -2.93 -10.90
N ILE A 13 -24.93 -4.02 -11.11
CA ILE A 13 -25.49 -5.38 -11.15
C ILE A 13 -26.09 -5.79 -9.79
N PRO A 14 -25.33 -5.73 -8.66
CA PRO A 14 -25.87 -6.00 -7.33
C PRO A 14 -26.53 -4.78 -6.69
N GLY A 15 -26.43 -3.59 -7.30
CA GLY A 15 -27.00 -2.35 -6.76
C GLY A 15 -26.28 -1.80 -5.51
N CYS A 16 -25.04 -2.25 -5.24
CA CYS A 16 -24.27 -1.84 -4.08
C CYS A 16 -22.95 -1.15 -4.47
N SER A 17 -22.47 -0.28 -3.59
CA SER A 17 -21.20 0.42 -3.78
C SER A 17 -20.02 -0.55 -3.62
N LEU A 18 -19.25 -0.72 -4.68
CA LEU A 18 -17.96 -1.41 -4.64
C LEU A 18 -16.88 -0.52 -4.01
N PRO A 19 -15.91 -1.11 -3.30
CA PRO A 19 -14.76 -0.37 -2.77
C PRO A 19 -13.96 0.26 -3.90
N SER A 20 -13.30 1.39 -3.62
CA SER A 20 -12.48 2.04 -4.63
C SER A 20 -11.26 1.17 -4.98
N LEU A 21 -10.71 1.35 -6.18
CA LEU A 21 -9.49 0.64 -6.57
C LEU A 21 -8.32 0.96 -5.63
N GLU A 22 -8.28 2.18 -5.11
CA GLU A 22 -7.29 2.61 -4.12
C GLU A 22 -7.47 1.87 -2.79
N ASP A 23 -8.70 1.69 -2.31
CA ASP A 23 -8.96 0.94 -1.06
C ASP A 23 -8.54 -0.52 -1.19
N ILE A 24 -8.86 -1.15 -2.32
CA ILE A 24 -8.45 -2.53 -2.60
C ILE A 24 -6.92 -2.62 -2.62
N ALA A 25 -6.25 -1.71 -3.32
CA ALA A 25 -4.79 -1.69 -3.39
C ALA A 25 -4.16 -1.46 -2.02
N ASN A 26 -4.66 -0.48 -1.26
CA ASN A 26 -4.18 -0.16 0.09
C ASN A 26 -4.32 -1.35 1.04
N SER A 27 -5.49 -2.00 1.04
CA SER A 27 -5.72 -3.22 1.82
C SER A 27 -4.70 -4.33 1.49
N ARG A 28 -4.48 -4.56 0.19
CA ARG A 28 -3.48 -5.54 -0.28
C ARG A 28 -2.06 -5.18 0.14
N TYR A 29 -1.68 -3.90 0.03
CA TYR A 29 -0.36 -3.43 0.42
C TYR A 29 -0.13 -3.59 1.93
N LEU A 30 -1.09 -3.22 2.76
CA LEU A 30 -1.02 -3.36 4.21
C LEU A 30 -0.88 -4.83 4.62
N SER A 31 -1.71 -5.72 4.06
CA SER A 31 -1.63 -7.15 4.32
C SER A 31 -0.26 -7.73 3.94
N ARG A 32 0.22 -7.43 2.73
CA ARG A 32 1.49 -7.95 2.23
C ARG A 32 2.69 -7.43 3.02
N VAL A 33 2.71 -6.14 3.35
CA VAL A 33 3.78 -5.57 4.19
C VAL A 33 3.72 -6.13 5.60
N GLY A 34 2.52 -6.35 6.15
CA GLY A 34 2.34 -7.04 7.42
C GLY A 34 3.03 -8.40 7.42
N SER A 35 2.76 -9.24 6.41
CA SER A 35 3.42 -10.55 6.27
C SER A 35 4.95 -10.46 6.14
N ILE A 36 5.46 -9.47 5.40
CA ILE A 36 6.91 -9.26 5.24
C ILE A 36 7.57 -8.85 6.55
N ILE A 37 6.91 -7.99 7.34
CA ILE A 37 7.43 -7.54 8.65
C ILE A 37 7.42 -8.70 9.65
N THR A 38 6.38 -9.53 9.65
CA THR A 38 6.28 -10.68 10.57
C THR A 38 7.24 -11.81 10.21
N ASP A 39 7.61 -11.95 8.94
CA ASP A 39 8.55 -12.96 8.47
C ASP A 39 9.99 -12.44 8.52
N TYR A 40 10.72 -12.76 9.59
CA TYR A 40 12.13 -12.36 9.77
C TYR A 40 13.08 -12.97 8.75
N SER A 41 12.71 -14.07 8.09
CA SER A 41 13.53 -14.70 7.04
C SER A 41 13.34 -14.02 5.68
N HIS A 42 12.35 -13.13 5.56
CA HIS A 42 12.04 -12.48 4.30
C HIS A 42 13.16 -11.51 3.89
N PRO A 43 13.69 -11.57 2.65
CA PRO A 43 14.81 -10.74 2.21
C PRO A 43 14.50 -9.23 2.29
N SER A 44 13.24 -8.86 2.10
CA SER A 44 12.78 -7.47 2.18
C SER A 44 12.28 -7.03 3.56
N ASN A 45 12.40 -7.85 4.62
CA ASN A 45 11.96 -7.48 5.97
C ASN A 45 12.60 -6.17 6.43
N HIS A 46 13.91 -6.03 6.21
CA HIS A 46 14.68 -4.84 6.58
C HIS A 46 14.21 -3.53 5.91
N LEU A 47 13.53 -3.60 4.76
CA LEU A 47 12.99 -2.43 4.05
C LEU A 47 11.61 -1.98 4.57
N CYS A 48 10.88 -2.91 5.20
CA CYS A 48 9.51 -2.69 5.66
C CYS A 48 9.42 -2.48 7.17
N GLY A 49 10.43 -2.92 7.92
CA GLY A 49 10.51 -2.75 9.37
C GLY A 49 10.78 -1.31 9.81
N PRO A 50 10.59 -1.00 11.10
CA PRO A 50 11.04 0.26 11.69
C PRO A 50 12.58 0.31 11.74
N LEU A 51 13.18 1.48 11.51
CA LEU A 51 14.62 1.65 11.66
C LEU A 51 14.97 1.71 13.16
N PRO A 52 16.16 1.25 13.57
CA PRO A 52 16.61 1.30 14.97
C PRO A 52 16.61 2.72 15.57
N SER A 53 16.73 3.74 14.72
CA SER A 53 16.66 5.16 15.10
C SER A 53 15.24 5.65 15.48
N GLY A 54 14.24 4.75 15.51
CA GLY A 54 12.83 5.12 15.64
C GLY A 54 12.27 5.84 14.40
N ARG A 55 13.11 6.08 13.38
CA ARG A 55 12.68 6.62 12.10
C ARG A 55 11.99 5.53 11.30
N GLN A 56 10.96 5.92 10.57
CA GLN A 56 10.26 4.99 9.70
C GLN A 56 11.07 4.76 8.42
N SER A 57 10.95 3.56 7.85
CA SER A 57 11.55 3.24 6.56
C SER A 57 11.04 4.22 5.50
N GLY A 58 11.99 4.92 4.88
CA GLY A 58 11.71 5.85 3.80
C GLY A 58 11.62 5.09 2.48
N SER A 59 10.70 5.49 1.61
CA SER A 59 10.76 5.08 0.21
C SER A 59 11.95 5.77 -0.48
N HIS A 60 12.72 5.02 -1.28
CA HIS A 60 13.76 5.62 -2.11
C HIS A 60 13.15 6.67 -3.05
N LYS A 61 13.72 7.89 -3.04
CA LYS A 61 13.30 8.95 -3.96
C LYS A 61 13.81 8.62 -5.35
N THR A 62 12.90 8.44 -6.31
CA THR A 62 13.27 8.24 -7.71
C THR A 62 12.55 9.23 -8.61
N ARG A 63 13.07 9.44 -9.82
CA ARG A 63 12.45 10.30 -10.84
C ARG A 63 11.47 9.55 -11.74
N THR A 64 11.42 8.22 -11.67
CA THR A 64 10.63 7.39 -12.58
C THR A 64 9.31 6.94 -11.94
N ASN A 65 8.21 7.10 -12.68
CA ASN A 65 6.90 6.64 -12.23
C ASN A 65 6.86 5.12 -12.05
N ARG A 66 7.56 4.36 -12.91
CA ARG A 66 7.66 2.89 -12.80
C ARG A 66 8.08 2.43 -11.41
N PHE A 67 9.10 3.06 -10.82
CA PHE A 67 9.49 2.71 -9.46
C PHE A 67 8.45 3.22 -8.47
N ARG A 68 8.06 4.50 -8.52
CA ARG A 68 7.09 5.11 -7.59
C ARG A 68 5.76 4.34 -7.49
N ASP A 69 5.32 3.75 -8.59
CA ASP A 69 4.07 2.99 -8.71
C ASP A 69 4.26 1.48 -8.48
N SER A 70 5.49 1.05 -8.18
CA SER A 70 5.77 -0.33 -7.76
C SER A 70 5.40 -0.57 -6.30
N PHE A 71 5.38 -1.85 -5.92
CA PHE A 71 4.94 -2.33 -4.61
C PHE A 71 5.61 -1.61 -3.42
N PHE A 72 6.94 -1.71 -3.29
CA PHE A 72 7.66 -1.22 -2.11
C PHE A 72 7.45 0.27 -1.80
N PRO A 73 7.69 1.20 -2.74
CA PRO A 73 7.53 2.63 -2.45
C PRO A 73 6.09 3.02 -2.14
N ARG A 74 5.12 2.41 -2.83
CA ARG A 74 3.69 2.63 -2.57
C ARG A 74 3.28 2.09 -1.20
N ALA A 75 3.66 0.86 -0.89
CA ALA A 75 3.28 0.17 0.34
C ALA A 75 3.91 0.82 1.58
N ILE A 76 5.20 1.19 1.53
CA ILE A 76 5.88 1.93 2.60
C ILE A 76 5.18 3.27 2.84
N SER A 77 4.85 4.02 1.78
CA SER A 77 4.13 5.29 1.92
C SER A 77 2.76 5.12 2.61
N ILE A 78 2.02 4.07 2.27
CA ILE A 78 0.70 3.80 2.84
C ILE A 78 0.81 3.39 4.31
N VAL A 79 1.76 2.52 4.65
CA VAL A 79 2.02 2.13 6.05
C VAL A 79 2.37 3.34 6.90
N ASN A 80 3.19 4.25 6.37
CA ASN A 80 3.58 5.47 7.07
C ASN A 80 2.36 6.38 7.31
N LYS A 81 1.50 6.58 6.30
CA LYS A 81 0.24 7.35 6.44
C LYS A 81 -0.73 6.71 7.43
N HIS A 82 -0.89 5.39 7.37
CA HIS A 82 -1.84 4.68 8.23
C HIS A 82 -1.41 4.66 9.70
N LYS A 83 -0.10 4.66 9.98
CA LYS A 83 0.42 4.78 11.35
C LYS A 83 0.27 6.19 11.91
N THR A 84 0.54 7.24 11.11
CA THR A 84 0.38 8.64 11.57
C THR A 84 -1.06 8.98 11.95
N ILE A 85 -2.06 8.38 11.30
CA ILE A 85 -3.49 8.58 11.63
C ILE A 85 -3.87 7.96 12.98
N LYS A 86 -3.14 6.94 13.45
CA LYS A 86 -3.44 6.26 14.73
C LYS A 86 -2.76 6.90 15.94
N THR A 87 -1.86 7.85 15.73
CA THR A 87 -1.08 8.52 16.79
C THR A 87 -1.50 9.98 17.00
N ALA A 88 -2.58 10.42 16.36
CA ALA A 88 -3.16 11.75 16.46
C ALA A 88 -4.56 11.68 17.08
#